data_AF-A0A9W8VGM4-F1
#
_entry.id   AF-A0A9W8VGM4-F1
#
_cell.length_a   1.000
_cell.length_b   1.000
_cell.length_c   1.000
_cell.angle_alpha   90.00
_cell.angle_beta   90.00
_cell.angle_gamma   90.00
#
_symmetry.space_group_name_H-M   'P 1'
#
loop_
_entity.id
_entity.type
_entity.pdbx_description
1 polymer ?
#
loop_
_entity_poly.entity_id
_entity_poly.type
_entity_poly.pdbx_seq_one_letter_code
_entity_poly.pdbx_strand_id
1 'polypeptide(L)'
;MALPPKFAGQKLQFAHPAASESGVAQTTHILEFYLDYCCPYSAKIFRTLRSDVIPAIKANEVWAKSLTFIFRQQVQPWHPSSTLMHEAGLAVLRLAPERFWDFSAALFDEQKDFFDVSVVNETRNDTYRRLAKVASKAGVDGDKVYQLLEIPDKAGEDGALNAGNQVTNDLKVITKMNRLIGVHVTPTAVYDGVVQDVSSGWTKDHSDDNECDVDDYEAVTIPFRIGYLNGENAGTNPVLMLRVPNRVVPH
;
A
#
# COMPACT_ATOMS: atom_id res chain seq x y z
N MET A 1 4.04 12.93 0.79
CA MET A 1 2.81 12.79 1.60
C MET A 1 3.14 12.31 3.00
N ALA A 2 2.45 12.85 4.02
CA ALA A 2 2.80 12.61 5.42
C ALA A 2 2.45 11.18 5.86
N LEU A 3 3.38 10.55 6.58
CA LEU A 3 3.20 9.25 7.23
C LEU A 3 3.75 9.35 8.66
N PRO A 4 2.91 9.17 9.70
CA PRO A 4 3.38 9.16 11.08
C PRO A 4 4.50 8.14 11.31
N PRO A 5 5.51 8.44 12.16
CA PRO A 5 6.66 7.54 12.38
C PRO A 5 6.27 6.12 12.80
N LYS A 6 5.21 5.97 13.62
CA LYS A 6 4.69 4.65 14.03
C LYS A 6 4.15 3.78 12.87
N PHE A 7 3.99 4.36 11.69
CA PHE A 7 3.55 3.67 10.48
C PHE A 7 4.66 3.55 9.43
N ALA A 8 5.92 3.85 9.78
CA ALA A 8 7.04 3.89 8.84
C ALA A 8 7.22 2.62 8.01
N GLY A 9 6.86 1.43 8.53
CA GLY A 9 6.90 0.17 7.78
C GLY A 9 6.01 0.15 6.53
N GLN A 10 5.01 1.02 6.43
CA GLN A 10 4.20 1.20 5.22
C GLN A 10 5.00 1.84 4.08
N LYS A 11 6.11 2.54 4.38
CA LYS A 11 6.99 3.17 3.41
C LYS A 11 8.05 2.17 2.94
N LEU A 12 8.13 1.94 1.63
CA LEU A 12 9.20 1.17 1.00
C LEU A 12 10.11 2.11 0.23
N GLN A 13 11.33 2.28 0.73
CA GLN A 13 12.41 2.99 0.04
C GLN A 13 13.27 1.97 -0.69
N PHE A 14 13.66 2.28 -1.92
CA PHE A 14 14.46 1.38 -2.74
C PHE A 14 15.96 1.66 -2.66
N ALA A 15 16.34 2.88 -2.28
CA ALA A 15 17.70 3.28 -1.97
C ALA A 15 17.74 4.19 -0.74
N HIS A 16 18.89 4.26 -0.09
CA HIS A 16 19.14 5.24 0.95
C HIS A 16 19.33 6.63 0.31
N PRO A 17 18.66 7.68 0.81
CA PRO A 17 18.88 9.03 0.33
C PRO A 17 20.33 9.44 0.62
N ALA A 18 20.97 10.10 -0.35
CA ALA A 18 22.30 10.67 -0.12
C ALA A 18 22.22 11.72 0.99
N ALA A 19 23.25 11.76 1.85
CA ALA A 19 23.39 12.83 2.82
C ALA A 19 23.48 14.18 2.08
N SER A 20 22.71 15.16 2.51
CA SER A 20 22.73 16.52 1.97
C SER A 20 23.41 17.42 3.00
N GLU A 21 24.43 18.16 2.57
CA GLU A 21 25.03 19.23 3.39
C GLU A 21 24.15 20.49 3.42
N SER A 22 23.15 20.56 2.54
CA SER A 22 22.13 21.61 2.51
C SER A 22 21.01 21.32 3.52
N GLY A 23 20.43 22.39 4.09
CA GLY A 23 19.19 22.31 4.89
C GLY A 23 17.96 21.87 4.08
N VAL A 24 18.09 21.75 2.74
CA VAL A 24 17.08 21.15 1.87
C VAL A 24 17.28 19.64 1.86
N ALA A 25 16.29 18.92 2.41
CA ALA A 25 16.27 17.46 2.39
C ALA A 25 16.13 16.94 0.95
N GLN A 26 16.89 15.90 0.62
CA GLN A 26 16.65 15.11 -0.58
C GLN A 26 15.25 14.49 -0.51
N THR A 27 14.46 14.67 -1.56
CA THR A 27 13.09 14.15 -1.64
C THR A 27 12.99 13.15 -2.78
N THR A 28 12.14 12.15 -2.61
CA THR A 28 11.75 11.20 -3.66
C THR A 28 10.33 11.50 -4.08
N HIS A 29 10.00 11.18 -5.33
CA HIS A 29 8.62 11.01 -5.75
C HIS A 29 7.95 9.90 -4.91
N ILE A 30 6.70 10.12 -4.52
CA ILE A 30 5.95 9.21 -3.66
C ILE A 30 4.77 8.65 -4.45
N LEU A 31 4.75 7.33 -4.60
CA LEU A 31 3.61 6.59 -5.13
C LEU A 31 2.93 5.82 -4.00
N GLU A 32 1.69 6.20 -3.70
CA GLU A 32 0.89 5.59 -2.64
C GLU A 32 -0.13 4.64 -3.23
N PHE A 33 -0.24 3.45 -2.66
CA PHE A 33 -1.21 2.43 -3.06
C PHE A 33 -2.21 2.23 -1.93
N TYR A 34 -3.46 2.63 -2.15
CA TYR A 34 -4.57 2.38 -1.25
C TYR A 34 -5.12 1.00 -1.54
N LEU A 35 -4.85 0.07 -0.62
CA LEU A 35 -5.11 -1.35 -0.77
C LEU A 35 -5.92 -1.86 0.41
N ASP A 36 -6.90 -2.71 0.08
CA ASP A 36 -7.70 -3.44 1.05
C ASP A 36 -7.24 -4.90 1.06
N TYR A 37 -6.90 -5.43 2.23
CA TYR A 37 -6.48 -6.82 2.37
C TYR A 37 -7.56 -7.83 1.97
N CYS A 38 -8.85 -7.47 2.01
CA CYS A 38 -9.95 -8.34 1.59
C CYS A 38 -10.41 -8.11 0.14
N CYS A 39 -9.81 -7.17 -0.60
CA CYS A 39 -10.17 -6.89 -1.99
C CYS A 39 -9.33 -7.76 -2.96
N PRO A 40 -9.94 -8.58 -3.84
CA PRO A 40 -9.20 -9.41 -4.79
C PRO A 40 -8.39 -8.58 -5.80
N TYR A 41 -8.85 -7.39 -6.16
CA TYR A 41 -8.13 -6.48 -7.05
C TYR A 41 -6.90 -5.86 -6.38
N SER A 42 -6.98 -5.60 -5.07
CA SER A 42 -5.82 -5.15 -4.29
C SER A 42 -4.74 -6.24 -4.22
N ALA A 43 -5.14 -7.51 -4.04
CA ALA A 43 -4.20 -8.62 -4.10
C ALA A 43 -3.55 -8.76 -5.47
N LYS A 44 -4.32 -8.58 -6.55
CA LYS A 44 -3.80 -8.64 -7.92
C LYS A 44 -2.72 -7.59 -8.18
N ILE A 45 -3.00 -6.31 -7.90
CA ILE A 45 -1.98 -5.25 -8.10
C ILE A 45 -0.78 -5.46 -7.17
N PHE A 46 -1.00 -5.86 -5.91
CA PHE A 46 0.11 -6.08 -4.98
C PHE A 46 1.05 -7.21 -5.46
N ARG A 47 0.51 -8.28 -6.04
CA ARG A 47 1.31 -9.34 -6.66
C ARG A 47 2.15 -8.78 -7.81
N THR A 48 1.56 -8.03 -8.74
CA THR A 48 2.30 -7.37 -9.84
C THR A 48 3.40 -6.44 -9.31
N LEU A 49 3.10 -5.67 -8.25
CA LEU A 49 4.09 -4.81 -7.61
C LEU A 49 5.27 -5.63 -7.10
N ARG A 50 5.01 -6.76 -6.43
CA ARG A 50 6.04 -7.62 -5.86
C ARG A 50 6.83 -8.39 -6.93
N SER A 51 6.18 -8.96 -7.94
CA SER A 51 6.81 -9.83 -8.93
C SER A 51 7.59 -9.06 -9.99
N ASP A 52 7.08 -7.90 -10.41
CA ASP A 52 7.56 -7.23 -11.61
C ASP A 52 8.07 -5.82 -11.33
N VAL A 53 7.25 -4.98 -10.69
CA VAL A 53 7.53 -3.54 -10.57
C VAL A 53 8.65 -3.25 -9.56
N ILE A 54 8.57 -3.79 -8.35
CA ILE A 54 9.58 -3.58 -7.30
C ILE A 54 10.95 -4.12 -7.75
N PRO A 55 11.08 -5.33 -8.32
CA PRO A 55 12.34 -5.80 -8.86
C PRO A 55 12.89 -4.90 -9.97
N ALA A 56 12.04 -4.44 -10.90
CA ALA A 56 12.47 -3.52 -11.96
C ALA A 56 12.99 -2.18 -11.40
N ILE A 57 12.32 -1.61 -10.41
CA ILE A 57 12.78 -0.38 -9.73
C ILE A 57 14.11 -0.61 -9.02
N LYS A 58 14.27 -1.73 -8.31
CA LYS A 58 15.54 -2.04 -7.63
C LYS A 58 16.70 -2.27 -8.60
N ALA A 59 16.43 -2.79 -9.79
CA ALA A 59 17.43 -3.01 -10.83
C ALA A 59 17.87 -1.71 -11.54
N ASN A 60 17.10 -0.64 -11.43
CA ASN A 60 17.41 0.66 -12.01
C ASN A 60 17.83 1.65 -10.91
N GLU A 61 19.12 1.99 -10.84
CA GLU A 61 19.63 2.90 -9.81
C GLU A 61 18.97 4.28 -9.79
N VAL A 62 18.60 4.82 -10.95
CA VAL A 62 17.98 6.13 -11.06
C VAL A 62 16.61 6.11 -10.41
N TRP A 63 15.80 5.07 -10.68
CA TRP A 63 14.47 4.93 -10.08
C TRP A 63 14.54 4.56 -8.61
N ALA A 64 15.48 3.69 -8.23
CA ALA A 64 15.65 3.30 -6.84
C ALA A 64 15.95 4.51 -5.93
N LYS A 65 16.69 5.49 -6.45
CA LYS A 65 17.02 6.74 -5.75
C LYS A 65 15.90 7.79 -5.80
N SER A 66 15.02 7.74 -6.79
CA SER A 66 14.02 8.79 -7.03
C SER A 66 12.60 8.43 -6.58
N LEU A 67 12.29 7.15 -6.35
CA LEU A 67 10.94 6.69 -5.98
C LEU A 67 10.87 6.13 -4.56
N THR A 68 9.72 6.36 -3.92
CA THR A 68 9.30 5.72 -2.67
C THR A 68 7.88 5.21 -2.85
N PHE A 69 7.60 4.00 -2.38
CA PHE A 69 6.24 3.49 -2.29
C PHE A 69 5.67 3.66 -0.88
N ILE A 70 4.36 3.89 -0.79
CA ILE A 70 3.62 3.81 0.48
C ILE A 70 2.42 2.90 0.31
N PHE A 71 2.35 1.86 1.12
CA PHE A 71 1.13 1.06 1.27
C PHE A 71 0.16 1.79 2.20
N ARG A 72 -0.99 2.22 1.68
CA ARG A 72 -2.08 2.79 2.47
C ARG A 72 -3.13 1.73 2.72
N GLN A 73 -3.25 1.33 3.97
CA GLN A 73 -4.29 0.40 4.42
C GLN A 73 -5.67 1.04 4.28
N GLN A 74 -6.48 0.61 3.31
CA GLN A 74 -7.79 1.15 2.99
C GLN A 74 -8.89 0.11 3.26
N VAL A 75 -9.46 0.16 4.45
CA VAL A 75 -10.55 -0.74 4.87
C VAL A 75 -11.80 -0.48 4.02
N GLN A 76 -12.36 -1.51 3.40
CA GLN A 76 -13.67 -1.42 2.76
C GLN A 76 -14.76 -2.02 3.64
N PRO A 77 -15.79 -1.24 4.03
CA PRO A 77 -16.79 -1.69 5.01
C PRO A 77 -17.71 -2.80 4.50
N TRP A 78 -17.81 -3.01 3.19
CA TRP A 78 -18.55 -4.12 2.59
C TRP A 78 -17.76 -5.43 2.55
N HIS A 79 -16.52 -5.44 3.02
CA HIS A 79 -15.75 -6.65 3.31
C HIS A 79 -15.64 -6.78 4.85
N PRO A 80 -16.56 -7.48 5.53
CA PRO A 80 -16.63 -7.49 7.00
C PRO A 80 -15.33 -7.86 7.71
N SER A 81 -14.56 -8.80 7.16
CA SER A 81 -13.27 -9.25 7.70
C SER A 81 -12.11 -8.29 7.44
N SER A 82 -12.25 -7.33 6.50
CA SER A 82 -11.21 -6.36 6.13
C SER A 82 -10.66 -5.61 7.34
N THR A 83 -11.54 -5.18 8.26
CA THR A 83 -11.14 -4.52 9.51
C THR A 83 -10.16 -5.37 10.31
N LEU A 84 -10.44 -6.67 10.47
CA LEU A 84 -9.60 -7.58 11.25
C LEU A 84 -8.24 -7.79 10.58
N MET A 85 -8.25 -7.96 9.25
CA MET A 85 -7.03 -8.10 8.43
C MET A 85 -6.13 -6.86 8.54
N HIS A 86 -6.71 -5.66 8.51
CA HIS A 86 -5.98 -4.40 8.67
C HIS A 86 -5.45 -4.18 10.09
N GLU A 87 -6.21 -4.56 11.12
CA GLU A 87 -5.72 -4.53 12.50
C GLU A 87 -4.51 -5.45 12.67
N ALA A 88 -4.48 -6.64 12.06
CA ALA A 88 -3.30 -7.50 12.07
C ALA A 88 -2.08 -6.83 11.41
N GLY A 89 -2.27 -6.12 10.29
CA GLY A 89 -1.20 -5.33 9.68
C GLY A 89 -0.69 -4.19 10.57
N LEU A 90 -1.57 -3.57 11.36
CA LEU A 90 -1.19 -2.56 12.35
C LEU A 90 -0.46 -3.16 13.56
N ALA A 91 -0.84 -4.36 14.01
CA ALA A 91 -0.11 -5.09 15.05
C ALA A 91 1.31 -5.42 14.59
N VAL A 92 1.49 -5.86 13.34
CA VAL A 92 2.81 -6.07 12.74
C VAL A 92 3.62 -4.77 12.70
N LEU A 93 3.01 -3.64 12.31
CA LEU A 93 3.71 -2.34 12.32
C LEU A 93 4.22 -1.93 13.70
N ARG A 94 3.51 -2.28 14.78
CA ARG A 94 3.96 -2.00 16.15
C ARG A 94 5.12 -2.89 16.58
N LEU A 95 5.11 -4.16 16.18
CA LEU A 95 6.05 -5.17 16.67
C LEU A 95 7.32 -5.29 15.82
N ALA A 96 7.16 -5.22 14.51
CA ALA A 96 8.20 -5.50 13.52
C ALA A 96 7.90 -4.72 12.22
N PRO A 97 8.03 -3.38 12.20
CA PRO A 97 7.69 -2.54 11.04
C PRO A 97 8.44 -2.94 9.76
N GLU A 98 9.66 -3.46 9.88
CA GLU A 98 10.46 -3.99 8.77
C GLU A 98 9.86 -5.24 8.12
N ARG A 99 8.97 -5.96 8.82
CA ARG A 99 8.24 -7.14 8.32
C ARG A 99 6.90 -6.80 7.69
N PHE A 100 6.48 -5.55 7.68
CA PHE A 100 5.15 -5.16 7.20
C PHE A 100 4.88 -5.64 5.76
N TRP A 101 5.81 -5.42 4.83
CA TRP A 101 5.63 -5.83 3.43
C TRP A 101 5.67 -7.35 3.24
N ASP A 102 6.47 -8.07 4.03
CA ASP A 102 6.50 -9.53 4.04
C ASP A 102 5.17 -10.09 4.56
N PHE A 103 4.63 -9.50 5.62
CA PHE A 103 3.30 -9.81 6.15
C PHE A 103 2.20 -9.51 5.14
N SER A 104 2.22 -8.33 4.50
CA SER A 104 1.23 -7.99 3.47
C SER A 104 1.22 -9.01 2.34
N ALA A 105 2.40 -9.50 1.91
CA ALA A 105 2.51 -10.55 0.91
C ALA A 105 1.88 -11.85 1.40
N ALA A 106 2.27 -12.34 2.58
CA ALA A 106 1.70 -13.57 3.15
C ALA A 106 0.18 -13.49 3.32
N LEU A 107 -0.34 -12.34 3.77
CA LEU A 107 -1.77 -12.12 3.95
C LEU A 107 -2.52 -12.07 2.61
N PHE A 108 -1.95 -11.47 1.57
CA PHE A 108 -2.57 -11.49 0.24
C PHE A 108 -2.53 -12.88 -0.40
N ASP A 109 -1.51 -13.68 -0.12
CA ASP A 109 -1.42 -15.06 -0.60
C ASP A 109 -2.50 -15.96 0.05
N GLU A 110 -2.85 -15.69 1.31
CA GLU A 110 -3.90 -16.38 2.06
C GLU A 110 -5.25 -15.65 2.06
N GLN A 111 -5.41 -14.60 1.24
CA GLN A 111 -6.56 -13.70 1.30
C GLN A 111 -7.93 -14.41 1.26
N LYS A 112 -8.08 -15.46 0.45
CA LYS A 112 -9.36 -16.18 0.27
C LYS A 112 -9.85 -16.84 1.55
N ASP A 113 -8.94 -17.15 2.47
CA ASP A 113 -9.24 -17.78 3.75
C ASP A 113 -9.98 -16.83 4.71
N PHE A 114 -10.04 -15.54 4.36
CA PHE A 114 -10.68 -14.47 5.13
C PHE A 114 -11.89 -13.85 4.41
N PHE A 115 -12.30 -14.37 3.26
CA PHE A 115 -13.54 -13.95 2.59
C PHE A 115 -14.78 -14.42 3.34
N ASP A 116 -15.94 -13.81 3.04
CA ASP A 116 -17.21 -14.02 3.74
C ASP A 116 -17.54 -15.51 3.98
N VAL A 117 -17.51 -16.32 2.92
CA VAL A 117 -17.83 -17.76 3.01
C VAL A 117 -16.86 -18.51 3.94
N SER A 118 -15.61 -18.06 4.01
CA SER A 118 -14.55 -18.71 4.80
C SER A 118 -14.62 -18.37 6.29
N VAL A 119 -15.27 -17.26 6.67
CA VAL A 119 -15.30 -16.77 8.06
C VAL A 119 -16.71 -16.57 8.64
N VAL A 120 -17.77 -16.87 7.87
CA VAL A 120 -19.16 -16.59 8.25
C VAL A 120 -19.57 -17.19 9.62
N ASN A 121 -19.00 -18.32 10.01
CA ASN A 121 -19.27 -19.00 11.28
C ASN A 121 -18.12 -18.87 12.29
N GLU A 122 -17.12 -18.04 12.00
CA GLU A 122 -15.93 -17.87 12.83
C GLU A 122 -16.11 -16.72 13.82
N THR A 123 -15.63 -16.89 15.06
CA THR A 123 -15.62 -15.79 16.02
C THR A 123 -14.49 -14.81 15.72
N ARG A 124 -14.66 -13.55 16.10
CA ARG A 124 -13.65 -12.49 15.88
C ARG A 124 -12.25 -12.87 16.43
N ASN A 125 -12.18 -13.46 17.62
CA ASN A 125 -10.91 -13.84 18.24
C ASN A 125 -10.26 -15.05 17.55
N ASP A 126 -11.04 -15.96 16.97
CA ASP A 126 -10.48 -17.08 16.20
C ASP A 126 -9.89 -16.59 14.88
N THR A 127 -10.54 -15.62 14.22
CA THR A 127 -9.96 -14.97 13.04
C THR A 127 -8.65 -14.27 13.38
N TYR A 128 -8.55 -13.57 14.53
CA TYR A 128 -7.28 -12.98 14.97
C TYR A 128 -6.19 -14.02 15.26
N ARG A 129 -6.54 -15.18 15.83
CA ARG A 129 -5.57 -16.29 15.99
C ARG A 129 -5.03 -16.76 14.63
N ARG A 130 -5.87 -16.83 13.60
CA ARG A 130 -5.43 -17.16 12.23
C ARG A 130 -4.54 -16.08 11.63
N LEU A 131 -4.92 -14.81 11.78
CA LEU A 131 -4.12 -13.67 11.31
C LEU A 131 -2.75 -13.59 12.01
N ALA A 132 -2.69 -13.91 13.30
CA ALA A 132 -1.44 -14.03 14.04
C ALA A 132 -0.52 -15.13 13.47
N LYS A 133 -1.08 -16.27 13.05
CA LYS A 133 -0.32 -17.33 12.35
C LYS A 133 0.21 -16.86 10.99
N VAL A 134 -0.55 -16.04 10.26
CA VAL A 134 -0.06 -15.40 9.02
C VAL A 134 1.15 -14.50 9.33
N ALA A 135 1.09 -13.71 10.41
CA ALA A 135 2.23 -12.90 10.84
C ALA A 135 3.47 -13.74 11.20
N SER A 136 3.29 -14.92 11.79
CA SER A 136 4.40 -15.86 12.03
C SER A 136 5.07 -16.36 10.76
N LYS A 137 4.34 -16.54 9.67
CA LYS A 137 4.92 -16.89 8.36
C LYS A 137 5.82 -15.78 7.81
N ALA A 138 5.57 -14.53 8.19
CA ALA A 138 6.41 -13.37 7.87
C ALA A 138 7.55 -13.13 8.89
N GLY A 139 7.74 -14.03 9.85
CA GLY A 139 8.81 -13.94 10.85
C GLY A 139 8.50 -13.04 12.05
N VAL A 140 7.22 -12.75 12.32
CA VAL A 140 6.77 -11.99 13.49
C VAL A 140 6.24 -12.94 14.57
N ASP A 141 6.51 -12.65 15.84
CA ASP A 141 5.99 -13.41 16.98
C ASP A 141 4.45 -13.39 17.01
N GLY A 142 3.84 -14.54 16.67
CA GLY A 142 2.39 -14.66 16.52
C GLY A 142 1.63 -14.47 17.83
N ASP A 143 2.19 -14.92 18.95
CA ASP A 143 1.54 -14.79 20.25
C ASP A 143 1.47 -13.30 20.66
N LYS A 144 2.53 -12.54 20.41
CA LYS A 144 2.52 -11.08 20.61
C LYS A 144 1.57 -10.36 19.67
N VAL A 145 1.45 -10.82 18.41
CA VAL A 145 0.46 -10.28 17.47
C VAL A 145 -0.95 -10.52 17.99
N TYR A 146 -1.27 -11.75 18.40
CA TYR A 146 -2.58 -12.07 18.96
C TYR A 146 -2.87 -11.25 20.23
N GLN A 147 -1.89 -11.08 21.13
CA GLN A 147 -2.05 -10.26 22.34
C GLN A 147 -2.47 -8.81 22.03
N LEU A 148 -1.98 -8.23 20.93
CA LEU A 148 -2.39 -6.89 20.50
C LEU A 148 -3.81 -6.85 19.90
N LEU A 149 -4.29 -7.97 19.39
CA LEU A 149 -5.54 -8.08 18.62
C LEU A 149 -6.71 -8.63 19.43
N GLU A 150 -6.44 -9.39 20.49
CA GLU A 150 -7.45 -10.05 21.31
C GLU A 150 -8.50 -9.06 21.82
N ILE A 151 -9.76 -9.48 21.70
CA ILE A 151 -10.91 -8.77 22.26
C ILE A 151 -11.27 -9.42 23.60
N PRO A 152 -11.26 -8.64 24.70
CA PRO A 152 -11.71 -9.12 26.00
C PRO A 152 -13.15 -9.62 25.96
N ASP A 153 -13.44 -10.68 26.71
CA ASP A 153 -14.79 -11.23 26.91
C ASP A 153 -15.55 -10.55 28.06
N LYS A 154 -14.94 -9.55 28.70
CA LYS A 154 -15.47 -8.79 29.84
C LYS A 154 -15.45 -7.31 29.52
N ALA A 155 -16.36 -6.58 30.18
CA ALA A 155 -16.38 -5.12 30.12
C ALA A 155 -15.06 -4.53 30.66
N GLY A 156 -14.70 -3.36 30.15
CA GLY A 156 -13.59 -2.58 30.68
C GLY A 156 -13.83 -2.14 32.14
N GLU A 157 -12.80 -1.64 32.80
CA GLU A 157 -12.88 -1.14 34.20
C GLU A 157 -13.94 -0.04 34.37
N ASP A 158 -14.20 0.73 33.31
CA ASP A 158 -15.22 1.78 33.21
C ASP A 158 -16.59 1.26 32.75
N GLY A 159 -16.75 -0.05 32.56
CA GLY A 159 -17.95 -0.67 32.01
C GLY A 159 -18.06 -0.62 30.48
N ALA A 160 -17.00 -0.21 29.76
CA ALA A 160 -17.04 -0.15 28.30
C ALA A 160 -17.25 -1.54 27.66
N LEU A 161 -18.19 -1.62 26.72
CA LEU A 161 -18.53 -2.83 25.96
C LEU A 161 -17.95 -2.85 24.54
N ASN A 162 -17.34 -1.75 24.11
CA ASN A 162 -16.82 -1.53 22.76
C ASN A 162 -15.35 -1.07 22.77
N ALA A 163 -14.55 -1.63 23.67
CA ALA A 163 -13.14 -1.26 23.87
C ALA A 163 -12.27 -1.48 22.61
N GLY A 164 -12.63 -2.43 21.75
CA GLY A 164 -11.80 -2.83 20.61
C GLY A 164 -10.55 -3.58 21.09
N ASN A 165 -9.48 -3.52 20.29
CA ASN A 165 -8.19 -4.10 20.61
C ASN A 165 -7.11 -3.00 20.73
N GLN A 166 -5.87 -3.39 21.02
CA GLN A 166 -4.80 -2.43 21.30
C GLN A 166 -4.41 -1.57 20.09
N VAL A 167 -4.75 -1.97 18.87
CA VAL A 167 -4.47 -1.26 17.61
C VAL A 167 -5.67 -0.50 17.04
N THR A 168 -6.85 -0.58 17.67
CA THR A 168 -8.07 0.10 17.20
C THR A 168 -7.87 1.63 17.02
N ASN A 169 -7.10 2.27 17.90
CA ASN A 169 -6.79 3.71 17.74
C ASN A 169 -5.88 4.01 16.54
N ASP A 170 -5.01 3.07 16.16
CA ASP A 170 -4.20 3.22 14.95
C ASP A 170 -5.08 3.07 13.69
N LEU A 171 -6.01 2.12 13.70
CA LEU A 171 -7.00 1.94 12.64
C LEU A 171 -7.82 3.21 12.42
N LYS A 172 -8.27 3.86 13.51
CA LYS A 172 -8.98 5.15 13.45
C LYS A 172 -8.12 6.23 12.78
N VAL A 173 -6.82 6.29 13.10
CA VAL A 173 -5.90 7.29 12.52
C VAL A 173 -5.70 7.05 11.03
N ILE A 174 -5.36 5.83 10.59
CA ILE A 174 -5.16 5.57 9.15
C ILE A 174 -6.46 5.77 8.36
N THR A 175 -7.61 5.40 8.92
CA THR A 175 -8.92 5.64 8.30
C THR A 175 -9.19 7.13 8.16
N LYS A 176 -8.89 7.94 9.20
CA LYS A 176 -9.01 9.40 9.16
C LYS A 176 -8.11 10.00 8.08
N MET A 177 -6.86 9.51 7.96
CA MET A 177 -5.92 9.97 6.94
C MET A 177 -6.44 9.67 5.52
N ASN A 178 -6.93 8.46 5.27
CA ASN A 178 -7.39 8.08 3.93
C ASN A 178 -8.67 8.82 3.53
N ARG A 179 -9.57 9.11 4.48
CA ARG A 179 -10.78 9.90 4.24
C ARG A 179 -10.49 11.29 3.70
N LEU A 180 -9.36 11.91 4.05
CA LEU A 180 -8.97 13.22 3.53
C LEU A 180 -8.61 13.20 2.05
N ILE A 181 -8.15 12.06 1.54
CA ILE A 181 -7.79 11.89 0.12
C ILE A 181 -9.01 11.53 -0.73
N GLY A 182 -10.11 11.09 -0.10
CA GLY A 182 -11.35 10.77 -0.79
C GLY A 182 -11.31 9.44 -1.56
N VAL A 183 -10.39 8.53 -1.18
CA VAL A 183 -10.32 7.20 -1.81
C VAL A 183 -11.56 6.39 -1.46
N HIS A 184 -12.29 5.97 -2.50
CA HIS A 184 -13.47 5.12 -2.38
C HIS A 184 -13.20 3.68 -2.78
N VAL A 185 -12.60 3.44 -3.95
CA VAL A 185 -12.38 2.10 -4.50
C VAL A 185 -10.94 1.64 -4.24
N THR A 186 -10.75 0.34 -4.05
CA THR A 186 -9.43 -0.28 -3.96
C THR A 186 -9.22 -1.26 -5.11
N PRO A 187 -8.05 -1.26 -5.79
CA PRO A 187 -6.90 -0.38 -5.53
C PRO A 187 -7.12 1.05 -6.04
N THR A 188 -6.52 2.03 -5.36
CA THR A 188 -6.32 3.41 -5.87
C THR A 188 -4.85 3.77 -5.72
N ALA A 189 -4.27 4.47 -6.70
CA ALA A 189 -2.92 4.99 -6.60
C ALA A 189 -2.90 6.52 -6.57
N VAL A 190 -1.95 7.08 -5.83
CA VAL A 190 -1.75 8.53 -5.71
C VAL A 190 -0.27 8.82 -5.91
N TYR A 191 0.07 9.64 -6.90
CA TYR A 191 1.44 10.03 -7.21
C TYR A 191 1.65 11.50 -6.82
N ASP A 192 2.58 11.75 -5.89
CA ASP A 192 2.88 13.08 -5.34
C ASP A 192 1.64 13.88 -4.90
N GLY A 193 0.63 13.17 -4.39
CA GLY A 193 -0.64 13.75 -3.93
C GLY A 193 -1.74 13.85 -4.99
N VAL A 194 -1.48 13.44 -6.23
CA VAL A 194 -2.46 13.44 -7.32
C VAL A 194 -2.96 12.02 -7.60
N VAL A 195 -4.27 11.80 -7.49
CA VAL A 195 -4.91 10.51 -7.79
C VAL A 195 -4.62 10.11 -9.24
N GLN A 196 -4.24 8.85 -9.43
CA GLN A 196 -3.93 8.26 -10.72
C GLN A 196 -5.04 7.29 -11.13
N ASP A 197 -5.31 7.18 -12.42
CA ASP A 197 -6.19 6.15 -12.96
C ASP A 197 -5.40 4.84 -13.04
N VAL A 198 -5.68 3.93 -12.11
CA VAL A 198 -5.04 2.61 -12.01
C VAL A 198 -6.08 1.51 -12.13
N SER A 199 -5.75 0.46 -12.90
CA SER A 199 -6.56 -0.75 -12.97
C SER A 199 -5.75 -1.96 -12.56
N SER A 200 -6.41 -2.89 -11.86
CA SER A 200 -5.82 -4.17 -11.48
C SER A 200 -5.58 -5.11 -12.68
N GLY A 201 -6.01 -4.73 -13.88
CA GLY A 201 -5.81 -5.44 -15.14
C GLY A 201 -4.37 -5.47 -15.66
N TRP A 202 -3.47 -4.65 -15.12
CA TRP A 202 -2.24 -4.27 -15.80
C TRP A 202 -1.16 -5.36 -15.83
N THR A 203 -0.50 -5.47 -16.98
CA THR A 203 0.68 -6.30 -17.22
C THR A 203 1.81 -5.44 -17.78
N LYS A 204 3.05 -5.95 -17.70
CA LYS A 204 4.29 -5.27 -18.13
C LYS A 204 4.30 -4.83 -19.61
N ASP A 205 3.56 -5.53 -20.48
CA ASP A 205 3.66 -5.40 -21.95
C ASP A 205 2.57 -4.53 -22.61
N HIS A 206 1.97 -3.58 -21.90
CA HIS A 206 1.08 -2.61 -22.55
C HIS A 206 1.90 -1.46 -23.16
N SER A 207 2.44 -1.68 -24.37
CA SER A 207 3.06 -0.65 -25.22
C SER A 207 2.10 -0.23 -26.33
N ASP A 208 1.88 1.08 -26.52
CA ASP A 208 1.27 1.62 -27.74
C ASP A 208 2.37 2.15 -28.68
N ASP A 209 2.29 1.73 -29.94
CA ASP A 209 3.15 2.10 -31.07
C ASP A 209 2.78 3.49 -31.61
N ASN A 210 3.13 4.57 -30.90
CA ASN A 210 3.13 5.90 -31.51
C ASN A 210 4.42 6.66 -31.19
N GLU A 211 5.27 6.64 -32.21
CA GLU A 211 6.52 7.37 -32.41
C GLU A 211 6.28 8.88 -32.34
N CYS A 212 6.92 9.54 -31.38
CA CYS A 212 7.17 10.99 -31.41
C CYS A 212 8.61 11.20 -30.96
N ASP A 213 9.47 11.52 -31.93
CA ASP A 213 10.87 11.89 -31.82
C ASP A 213 11.15 12.86 -30.65
N VAL A 214 12.03 12.42 -29.73
CA VAL A 214 13.03 13.27 -29.06
C VAL A 214 14.10 12.36 -28.45
N ASP A 215 15.24 12.30 -29.14
CA ASP A 215 16.50 11.74 -28.65
C ASP A 215 16.91 12.43 -27.33
N ASP A 216 17.09 11.64 -26.25
CA ASP A 216 17.84 11.91 -24.99
C ASP A 216 17.20 11.32 -23.70
N TYR A 217 16.14 10.49 -23.80
CA TYR A 217 15.51 9.83 -22.64
C TYR A 217 15.49 8.30 -22.79
N GLU A 218 16.05 7.55 -21.83
CA GLU A 218 15.67 6.13 -21.67
C GLU A 218 14.29 6.08 -21.00
N ALA A 219 13.24 5.91 -21.81
CA ALA A 219 11.89 5.69 -21.33
C ALA A 219 11.73 4.23 -20.94
N VAL A 220 11.38 3.97 -19.67
CA VAL A 220 10.63 2.76 -19.35
C VAL A 220 9.20 3.16 -19.09
N THR A 221 8.35 2.66 -19.96
CA THR A 221 6.91 2.78 -19.87
C THR A 221 6.45 1.92 -18.70
N ILE A 222 6.33 2.52 -17.52
CA ILE A 222 5.47 1.96 -16.48
C ILE A 222 4.11 2.57 -16.78
N PRO A 223 3.16 1.83 -17.39
CA PRO A 223 1.89 2.41 -17.81
C PRO A 223 1.21 2.91 -16.54
N PHE A 224 1.04 4.23 -16.43
CA PHE A 224 0.14 4.87 -15.48
C PHE A 224 -0.79 5.77 -16.34
N ARG A 225 -2.03 6.02 -15.91
CA ARG A 225 -2.97 6.87 -16.66
C ARG A 225 -3.27 8.12 -15.84
N ILE A 226 -3.06 9.31 -16.43
CA ILE A 226 -3.53 10.59 -15.90
C ILE A 226 -4.60 11.10 -16.85
N GLY A 227 -5.79 11.40 -16.33
CA GLY A 227 -6.77 12.19 -17.05
C GLY A 227 -7.22 13.33 -16.15
N TYR A 228 -7.05 14.58 -16.58
CA TYR A 228 -7.85 15.70 -16.06
C TYR A 228 -8.17 16.71 -17.17
N LEU A 229 -9.47 17.00 -17.29
CA LEU A 229 -10.13 18.24 -17.72
C LEU A 229 -9.73 18.86 -19.07
N ASN A 230 -10.48 18.51 -20.11
CA ASN A 230 -11.40 19.43 -20.79
C ASN A 230 -12.25 18.60 -21.76
N GLY A 231 -13.56 18.82 -21.75
CA GLY A 231 -14.46 18.11 -22.64
C GLY A 231 -14.20 18.52 -24.08
N GLU A 232 -13.48 17.69 -24.84
CA GLU A 232 -13.55 17.64 -26.30
C GLU A 232 -12.91 16.34 -26.82
N ASN A 233 -13.74 15.61 -27.57
CA ASN A 233 -13.52 14.54 -28.55
C ASN A 233 -12.36 13.52 -28.43
N ALA A 234 -12.82 12.27 -28.55
CA ALA A 234 -12.08 11.02 -28.77
C ALA A 234 -11.03 11.08 -29.89
N GLY A 235 -9.87 10.51 -29.59
CA GLY A 235 -8.85 10.14 -30.59
C GLY A 235 -7.45 10.41 -30.06
N THR A 236 -6.76 9.36 -29.61
CA THR A 236 -5.41 9.33 -28.99
C THR A 236 -5.38 9.62 -27.48
N ASN A 237 -5.17 8.56 -26.70
CA ASN A 237 -5.15 8.58 -25.23
C ASN A 237 -3.70 8.79 -24.73
N PRO A 238 -3.43 9.75 -23.82
CA PRO A 238 -2.07 9.96 -23.31
C PRO A 238 -1.67 8.92 -22.25
N VAL A 239 -0.46 8.36 -22.41
CA VAL A 239 0.24 7.44 -21.48
C VAL A 239 1.05 8.25 -20.45
N LEU A 240 0.93 7.99 -19.14
CA LEU A 240 1.94 8.48 -18.19
C LEU A 240 3.19 7.62 -18.34
N MET A 241 4.16 8.13 -19.09
CA MET A 241 5.54 7.73 -18.93
C MET A 241 6.02 8.33 -17.60
N LEU A 242 6.45 7.50 -16.65
CA LEU A 242 7.36 7.96 -15.59
C LEU A 242 8.69 8.34 -16.26
N ARG A 243 8.74 9.52 -16.86
CA ARG A 243 9.98 10.14 -17.32
C ARG A 243 10.73 10.61 -16.09
N VAL A 244 11.60 9.75 -15.55
CA VAL A 244 12.53 10.14 -14.49
C VAL A 244 13.66 10.92 -15.18
N PRO A 245 13.79 12.24 -14.98
CA PRO A 245 14.81 13.03 -15.67
C PRO A 245 16.20 12.59 -15.24
N ASN A 246 17.11 12.45 -16.21
CA ASN A 246 18.44 11.89 -15.99
C ASN A 246 19.42 12.84 -15.25
N ARG A 247 19.00 14.02 -14.79
CA ARG A 247 19.90 15.00 -14.15
C ARG A 247 19.21 15.86 -13.11
N VAL A 248 19.82 15.91 -11.92
CA VAL A 248 19.86 17.11 -11.10
C VAL A 248 20.63 18.14 -11.92
N VAL A 249 19.97 19.23 -12.33
CA VAL A 249 20.67 20.39 -12.88
C VAL A 249 21.51 20.96 -11.73
N PRO A 250 22.84 21.02 -11.83
CA PRO A 250 23.63 21.71 -10.83
C PRO A 250 23.32 23.21 -10.95
N HIS A 251 22.84 23.80 -9.87
CA HIS A 251 22.90 25.25 -9.65
C HIS A 251 23.99 25.53 -8.62
#